data_AF-A0A3D0V852-F1
#
_entry.id   AF-A0A3D0V852-F1
#
_cell.length_a   1.000
_cell.length_b   1.000
_cell.length_c   1.000
_cell.angle_alpha   90.00
_cell.angle_beta   90.00
_cell.angle_gamma   90.00
#
_symmetry.space_group_name_H-M   'P 1'
#
loop_
_entity.id
_entity.type
_entity.pdbx_description
1 polymer ?
#
loop_
_entity_poly.entity_id
_entity_poly.type
_entity_poly.pdbx_seq_one_letter_code
_entity_poly.pdbx_strand_id
1 'polypeptide(L)'
;MSVEQRSADNAAGSAPKGSGLKKIVAASMVGTVVEWYEFFLYATAATLVFGKYFFPATGNELDGIIQAFLTYAVGFVARPLGGIVFGQIGDKLGRKPTLQLTIVIVG
;
A
#
# COMPACT_ATOMS: atom_id res chain seq x y z
N MET A 1 38.62 30.52 8.96
CA MET A 1 37.22 30.43 9.39
C MET A 1 36.26 30.34 8.19
N SER A 2 36.54 29.48 7.18
CA SER A 2 35.82 29.55 5.89
C SER A 2 35.63 28.22 5.14
N VAL A 3 35.76 27.07 5.82
CA VAL A 3 35.59 25.74 5.19
C VAL A 3 34.37 24.98 5.73
N GLU A 4 33.97 25.18 6.99
CA GLU A 4 32.78 24.52 7.57
C GLU A 4 31.44 25.06 7.06
N GLN A 5 31.38 26.30 6.58
CA GLN A 5 30.12 26.91 6.18
C GLN A 5 29.62 26.44 4.80
N ARG A 6 30.47 25.83 3.97
CA ARG A 6 30.07 25.28 2.65
C ARG A 6 29.45 23.87 2.71
N SER A 7 29.61 23.16 3.82
CA SER A 7 29.13 21.77 3.94
C SER A 7 27.69 21.69 4.45
N ALA A 8 27.25 22.66 5.26
CA ALA A 8 25.89 22.70 5.82
C ALA A 8 24.81 23.05 4.78
N ASP A 9 25.15 23.81 3.73
CA ASP A 9 24.21 24.19 2.66
C ASP A 9 23.88 23.05 1.69
N ASN A 10 24.64 21.95 1.70
CA ASN A 10 24.46 20.82 0.79
C ASN A 10 23.57 19.70 1.37
N ALA A 11 23.20 19.78 2.66
CA ALA A 11 22.38 18.78 3.34
C ALA A 11 20.86 19.09 3.29
N ALA A 12 20.48 20.30 2.89
CA ALA A 12 19.09 20.66 2.66
C ALA A 12 18.70 20.30 1.22
N GLY A 13 18.37 19.02 1.00
CA GLY A 13 17.83 18.52 -0.26
C GLY A 13 16.76 19.46 -0.81
N SER A 14 16.97 19.91 -2.04
CA SER A 14 16.12 20.84 -2.78
C SER A 14 14.63 20.56 -2.55
N ALA A 15 13.94 21.44 -1.82
CA ALA A 15 12.49 21.44 -1.77
C ALA A 15 11.96 21.49 -3.22
N PRO A 16 10.99 20.64 -3.61
CA PRO A 16 10.50 20.63 -4.98
C PRO A 16 9.91 22.00 -5.31
N LYS A 17 10.49 22.72 -6.28
CA LYS A 17 9.85 23.87 -6.92
C LYS A 17 8.39 23.49 -7.25
N GLY A 18 7.43 24.37 -6.94
CA GLY A 18 6.00 24.07 -6.73
C GLY A 18 5.22 23.24 -7.78
N SER A 19 5.82 22.83 -8.90
CA SER A 19 5.29 21.80 -9.80
C SER A 19 5.50 20.37 -9.30
N GLY A 20 6.59 20.09 -8.59
CA GLY A 20 6.92 18.74 -8.11
C GLY A 20 5.99 18.24 -7.00
N LEU A 21 5.60 19.14 -6.08
CA LEU A 21 4.69 18.80 -4.98
C LEU A 21 3.31 18.36 -5.49
N LYS A 22 2.75 19.07 -6.48
CA LYS A 22 1.46 18.70 -7.09
C LYS A 22 1.50 17.29 -7.70
N LYS A 23 2.61 16.94 -8.36
CA LYS A 23 2.80 15.60 -8.93
C LYS A 23 2.90 14.53 -7.86
N ILE A 24 3.60 14.79 -6.75
CA ILE A 24 3.71 13.87 -5.62
C ILE A 24 2.35 13.65 -4.97
N VAL A 25 1.60 14.72 -4.69
CA VAL A 25 0.26 14.63 -4.09
C VAL A 25 -0.69 13.85 -4.99
N ALA A 26 -0.72 14.16 -6.29
CA ALA A 26 -1.55 13.43 -7.25
C ALA A 26 -1.19 11.93 -7.31
N ALA A 27 0.11 11.61 -7.33
CA ALA A 27 0.57 10.22 -7.31
C ALA A 27 0.14 9.50 -6.02
N SER A 28 0.25 10.15 -4.86
CA SER A 28 -0.23 9.58 -3.59
C SER A 28 -1.73 9.33 -3.59
N MET A 29 -2.53 10.28 -4.12
CA MET A 29 -3.98 10.12 -4.21
C MET A 29 -4.37 8.96 -5.13
N VAL A 30 -3.75 8.86 -6.30
CA VAL A 30 -3.99 7.73 -7.22
C VAL A 30 -3.63 6.42 -6.55
N GLY A 31 -2.51 6.35 -5.84
CA GLY A 31 -2.12 5.17 -5.06
C GLY A 31 -3.19 4.79 -4.03
N THR A 32 -3.69 5.75 -3.25
CA THR A 32 -4.79 5.52 -2.30
C THR A 32 -6.05 5.00 -3.00
N VAL A 33 -6.43 5.57 -4.15
CA VAL A 33 -7.62 5.11 -4.89
C VAL A 33 -7.46 3.67 -5.39
N VAL A 34 -6.29 3.32 -5.94
CA VAL A 34 -6.01 1.95 -6.40
C VAL A 34 -6.09 0.97 -5.24
N GLU A 35 -5.48 1.30 -4.10
CA GLU A 35 -5.54 0.47 -2.91
C GLU A 35 -6.99 0.26 -2.42
N TRP A 36 -7.81 1.30 -2.45
CA TRP A 36 -9.24 1.19 -2.11
C TRP A 36 -10.01 0.37 -3.14
N TYR A 37 -9.70 0.53 -4.42
CA TYR A 37 -10.33 -0.21 -5.50
C TYR A 37 -10.12 -1.72 -5.33
N GLU A 38 -8.88 -2.16 -5.10
CA GLU A 38 -8.58 -3.58 -4.93
C GLU A 38 -9.22 -4.18 -3.68
N PHE A 39 -9.18 -3.47 -2.55
CA PHE A 39 -9.82 -3.93 -1.33
C PHE A 39 -11.34 -4.05 -1.48
N PHE A 40 -11.97 -3.09 -2.16
CA PHE A 40 -13.41 -3.13 -2.42
C PHE A 40 -13.78 -4.26 -3.37
N LEU A 41 -12.96 -4.48 -4.41
CA LEU A 41 -13.13 -5.59 -5.35
C LEU A 41 -13.02 -6.94 -4.63
N TYR A 42 -12.00 -7.10 -3.78
CA TYR A 42 -11.81 -8.29 -2.97
C TYR A 42 -12.97 -8.50 -2.00
N ALA A 43 -13.44 -7.47 -1.29
CA ALA A 43 -14.57 -7.56 -0.37
C ALA A 43 -15.85 -8.03 -1.07
N THR A 44 -16.10 -7.49 -2.27
CA THR A 44 -17.23 -7.89 -3.12
C THR A 44 -17.10 -9.35 -3.54
N ALA A 45 -15.91 -9.77 -3.98
CA ALA A 45 -15.64 -11.16 -4.33
C ALA A 45 -15.76 -12.11 -3.12
N ALA A 46 -15.29 -11.71 -1.94
CA ALA A 46 -15.42 -12.46 -0.71
C ALA A 46 -16.90 -12.70 -0.35
N THR A 47 -17.72 -11.65 -0.44
CA THR A 47 -19.14 -11.71 -0.09
C THR A 47 -19.95 -12.55 -1.09
N LEU A 48 -19.66 -12.44 -2.39
CA LEU A 48 -20.51 -13.02 -3.44
C LEU A 48 -19.98 -14.35 -4.02
N VAL A 49 -18.67 -14.57 -3.99
CA VAL A 49 -18.01 -15.65 -4.74
C VAL A 49 -17.28 -16.61 -3.80
N PHE A 50 -16.43 -16.12 -2.89
CA PHE A 50 -15.54 -17.01 -2.13
C PHE A 50 -16.28 -17.98 -1.22
N GLY A 51 -17.36 -17.52 -0.57
CA GLY A 51 -18.22 -18.37 0.25
C GLY A 51 -18.80 -19.58 -0.48
N LYS A 52 -19.00 -19.50 -1.81
CA LYS A 52 -19.61 -20.57 -2.62
C LYS A 52 -18.62 -21.53 -3.25
N TYR A 53 -17.43 -21.04 -3.60
CA TYR A 53 -16.48 -21.78 -4.43
C TYR A 53 -15.22 -22.24 -3.69
N PHE A 54 -14.81 -21.55 -2.62
CA PHE A 54 -13.56 -21.85 -1.92
C PHE A 54 -13.76 -22.57 -0.58
N PHE A 55 -14.96 -22.50 -0.01
CA PHE A 55 -15.26 -23.08 1.29
C PHE A 55 -16.25 -24.25 1.18
N PRO A 56 -16.04 -25.35 1.94
CA PRO A 56 -16.92 -26.51 1.89
C PRO A 56 -18.29 -26.16 2.46
N ALA A 57 -19.35 -26.69 1.83
CA ALA A 57 -20.71 -26.50 2.30
C ALA A 57 -20.92 -27.24 3.64
N THR A 58 -20.92 -26.51 4.76
CA THR A 58 -21.18 -27.05 6.11
C THR A 58 -22.67 -27.22 6.44
N GLY A 59 -23.55 -27.16 5.43
CA GLY A 59 -25.01 -27.22 5.63
C GLY A 59 -25.64 -25.89 6.11
N ASN A 60 -24.82 -24.87 6.40
CA ASN A 60 -25.24 -23.51 6.70
C ASN A 60 -24.48 -22.52 5.80
N GLU A 61 -25.21 -21.73 5.02
CA GLU A 61 -24.64 -20.76 4.07
C GLU A 61 -23.85 -19.62 4.77
N LEU A 62 -24.15 -19.36 6.05
CA LEU A 62 -23.50 -18.32 6.84
C LEU A 62 -22.01 -18.60 7.08
N ASP A 63 -21.61 -19.87 7.20
CA ASP A 63 -20.24 -20.26 7.54
C ASP A 63 -19.26 -19.89 6.43
N GLY A 64 -19.63 -20.14 5.17
CA GLY A 64 -18.81 -19.78 4.01
C GLY A 64 -18.62 -18.26 3.87
N ILE A 65 -19.64 -17.49 4.23
CA ILE A 65 -19.58 -16.02 4.27
C ILE A 65 -18.63 -15.56 5.37
N ILE A 66 -18.73 -16.12 6.58
CA ILE A 66 -17.84 -15.79 7.71
C ILE A 66 -16.38 -16.11 7.36
N GLN A 67 -16.13 -17.28 6.74
CA GLN A 67 -14.79 -17.66 6.33
C GLN A 67 -14.23 -16.73 5.25
N ALA A 68 -15.05 -16.30 4.28
CA ALA A 68 -14.65 -15.31 3.28
C ALA A 68 -14.38 -13.92 3.88
N PHE A 69 -15.15 -13.49 4.89
CA PHE A 69 -14.84 -12.28 5.64
C PHE A 69 -13.54 -12.42 6.43
N LEU A 70 -13.22 -13.61 6.92
CA LEU A 70 -11.96 -13.86 7.61
C LEU A 70 -10.76 -13.65 6.67
N THR A 71 -10.85 -14.11 5.41
CA THR A 71 -9.78 -13.86 4.43
C THR A 71 -9.67 -12.39 4.07
N TYR A 72 -10.81 -11.68 3.99
CA TYR A 72 -10.81 -10.22 3.83
C TYR A 72 -10.15 -9.51 5.03
N ALA A 73 -10.38 -9.99 6.26
CA ALA A 73 -9.79 -9.44 7.46
C ALA A 73 -8.24 -9.55 7.47
N VAL A 74 -7.66 -10.57 6.83
CA VAL A 74 -6.20 -10.70 6.69
C VAL A 74 -5.59 -9.47 6.00
N GLY A 75 -6.28 -8.90 5.01
CA GLY A 75 -5.83 -7.69 4.32
C GLY A 75 -5.66 -6.48 5.26
N PHE A 76 -6.45 -6.38 6.33
CA PHE A 76 -6.31 -5.32 7.33
C PHE A 76 -5.05 -5.47 8.18
N VAL A 77 -4.57 -6.69 8.41
CA VAL A 77 -3.30 -6.95 9.11
C VAL A 77 -2.12 -6.80 8.15
N ALA A 78 -2.30 -7.21 6.89
CA ALA A 78 -1.29 -7.06 5.85
C ALA A 78 -0.89 -5.59 5.63
N ARG A 79 -1.82 -4.63 5.76
CA ARG A 79 -1.56 -3.19 5.59
C ARG A 79 -0.52 -2.63 6.58
N PRO A 80 -0.70 -2.75 7.92
CA PRO A 80 0.32 -2.35 8.89
C PRO A 80 1.65 -3.08 8.67
N LEU A 81 1.61 -4.39 8.40
CA LEU A 81 2.82 -5.19 8.18
C LEU A 81 3.59 -4.72 6.94
N GLY A 82 2.88 -4.49 5.84
CA GLY A 82 3.45 -3.94 4.61
C GLY A 82 4.03 -2.54 4.84
N GLY A 83 3.33 -1.68 5.56
CA GLY A 83 3.83 -0.35 5.92
C GLY A 83 5.12 -0.40 6.74
N ILE A 84 5.25 -1.33 7.68
CA ILE A 84 6.47 -1.52 8.47
C ILE A 84 7.61 -2.03 7.58
N VAL A 85 7.38 -3.09 6.82
CA VAL A 85 8.41 -3.73 5.98
C VAL A 85 8.85 -2.80 4.85
N PHE A 86 7.92 -2.29 4.04
CA PHE A 86 8.23 -1.40 2.93
C PHE A 86 8.63 0.00 3.40
N GLY A 87 8.22 0.44 4.59
CA GLY A 87 8.73 1.65 5.23
C GLY A 87 10.22 1.54 5.55
N GLN A 88 10.61 0.46 6.24
CA GLN A 88 12.02 0.19 6.56
C GLN A 88 12.89 -0.01 5.30
N ILE A 89 12.37 -0.71 4.31
CA ILE A 89 13.03 -0.89 3.00
C ILE A 89 13.16 0.46 2.29
N GLY A 90 12.10 1.27 2.27
CA GLY A 90 12.10 2.59 1.65
C GLY A 90 13.10 3.57 2.28
N ASP A 91 13.29 3.47 3.60
CA ASP A 91 14.27 4.29 4.32
C ASP A 91 15.72 3.83 4.10
N LYS A 92 15.95 2.54 3.83
CA LYS A 92 17.30 1.97 3.58
C LYS A 92 17.73 1.98 2.11
N LEU A 93 16.84 1.63 1.18
CA LEU A 93 17.10 1.44 -0.26
C LEU A 93 16.63 2.62 -1.12
N GLY A 94 15.88 3.55 -0.52
CA GLY A 94 15.34 4.72 -1.19
C GLY A 94 13.87 4.56 -1.61
N ARG A 95 13.14 5.67 -1.58
CA ARG A 95 11.68 5.72 -1.82
C ARG A 95 11.28 5.36 -3.25
N LYS A 96 12.10 5.71 -4.24
CA LYS A 96 11.81 5.51 -5.67
C LYS A 96 11.78 4.04 -6.10
N PRO A 97 12.81 3.21 -5.82
CA PRO A 97 12.77 1.78 -6.17
C PRO A 97 11.71 1.01 -5.37
N THR A 98 11.47 1.40 -4.11
CA THR A 98 10.43 0.80 -3.27
C THR A 98 9.04 1.02 -3.87
N LEU A 99 8.74 2.25 -4.34
CA LEU A 99 7.49 2.58 -5.02
C LEU A 99 7.29 1.77 -6.31
N GLN A 100 8.35 1.59 -7.10
CA GLN A 100 8.27 0.80 -8.33
C GLN A 100 7.99 -0.68 -8.03
N LEU A 101 8.68 -1.24 -7.03
CA LEU A 101 8.46 -2.62 -6.60
C LEU A 101 7.02 -2.85 -6.14
N THR A 102 6.47 -1.94 -5.31
CA THR A 102 5.08 -2.07 -4.84
C THR A 102 4.08 -2.00 -6.00
N ILE A 103 4.33 -1.17 -7.01
CA ILE A 103 3.46 -1.08 -8.20
C ILE A 103 3.48 -2.39 -9.00
N VAL A 104 4.62 -3.06 -9.13
CA VAL A 104 4.76 -4.34 -9.87
C VAL A 104 4.19 -5.53 -9.08
N ILE A 105 4.12 -5.45 -7.75
CA ILE A 105 3.53 -6.50 -6.92
C ILE A 105 2.00 -6.41 -6.94
N VAL A 106 1.48 -5.18 -6.95
CA VAL A 106 0.04 -4.90 -6.92
C VAL A 106 -0.57 -4.98 -8.32
N GLY A 107 0.10 -4.43 -9.33
CA GLY A 107 -0.36 -4.40 -10.73
C GLY A 107 0.31 -5.46 -11.59
#